data_AF-A0AAU9JFP6-F1
#
_entry.id   AF-A0AAU9JFP6-F1
#
_cell.length_a   1.000
_cell.length_b   1.000
_cell.length_c   1.000
_cell.angle_alpha   90.00
_cell.angle_beta   90.00
_cell.angle_gamma   90.00
#
_symmetry.space_group_name_H-M   'P 1'
#
loop_
_entity.id
_entity.type
_entity.pdbx_description
1 polymer ?
#
loop_
_entity_poly.entity_id
_entity_poly.type
_entity_poly.pdbx_seq_one_letter_code
_entity_poly.pdbx_strand_id
1 'polypeptide(L)'
;MEEIGANTLADLFTLASYFCESASQIISNPESSKEILRKCKVKTASKSTHHKSGYQLYYNHRLADLKAKPDFTFEMGGTSKLISAEWKNLSKDEQEVWKSRAEEEKKENSKSEPASIATPSKNKHSDSEESGASSESDGEKKHKRKRDKKKDKKKSKSDKKSKKSRKSKNESESSGSDKSDTESDHSSGRKKKKKSD
;
A
#
# COMPACT_ATOMS: atom_id res chain seq x y z
N MET A 1 -16.77 -5.43 43.77
CA MET A 1 -15.72 -6.46 43.85
C MET A 1 -16.39 -7.74 43.39
N GLU A 2 -16.14 -8.16 42.16
CA GLU A 2 -16.72 -9.40 41.63
C GLU A 2 -15.94 -10.58 42.23
N GLU A 3 -16.61 -11.40 43.02
CA GLU A 3 -16.04 -12.63 43.55
C GLU A 3 -15.86 -13.62 42.40
N ILE A 4 -14.61 -13.79 41.98
CA ILE A 4 -14.20 -14.86 41.09
C ILE A 4 -14.40 -16.17 41.85
N GLY A 5 -15.50 -16.87 41.58
CA GLY A 5 -15.85 -18.10 42.25
C GLY A 5 -14.76 -19.16 42.12
N ALA A 6 -14.47 -19.87 43.21
CA ALA A 6 -13.37 -20.85 43.34
C ALA A 6 -13.31 -21.90 42.21
N ASN A 7 -14.43 -22.16 41.53
CA ASN A 7 -14.51 -23.09 40.41
C ASN A 7 -13.71 -22.63 39.18
N THR A 8 -13.60 -21.31 38.96
CA THR A 8 -12.87 -20.76 37.81
C THR A 8 -11.35 -20.94 37.91
N LEU A 9 -10.81 -20.98 39.12
CA LEU A 9 -9.39 -21.16 39.35
C LEU A 9 -8.95 -22.61 39.09
N ALA A 10 -9.81 -23.57 39.42
CA ALA A 10 -9.59 -24.98 39.10
C ALA A 10 -9.57 -25.20 37.58
N ASP A 11 -10.52 -24.61 36.85
CA ASP A 11 -10.59 -24.71 35.39
C ASP A 11 -9.36 -24.11 34.70
N LEU A 12 -8.88 -22.96 35.19
CA LEU A 12 -7.64 -22.35 34.69
C LEU A 12 -6.41 -23.26 34.91
N PHE A 13 -6.34 -23.93 36.06
CA PHE A 13 -5.24 -24.84 36.34
C PHE A 13 -5.28 -26.08 35.45
N THR A 14 -6.47 -26.66 35.23
CA THR A 14 -6.64 -27.80 34.31
C THR A 14 -6.33 -27.43 32.86
N LEU A 15 -6.72 -26.23 32.41
CA LEU A 15 -6.40 -25.75 31.07
C LEU A 15 -4.89 -25.52 30.90
N ALA A 16 -4.23 -24.95 31.92
CA ALA A 16 -2.78 -24.74 31.92
C ALA A 16 -2.00 -26.06 31.92
N SER A 17 -2.42 -27.07 32.70
CA SER A 17 -1.78 -28.39 32.71
C SER A 17 -1.92 -29.09 31.36
N TYR A 18 -3.09 -29.01 30.72
CA TYR A 18 -3.33 -29.60 29.40
C TYR A 18 -2.46 -28.95 28.30
N PHE A 19 -2.28 -27.64 28.37
CA PHE A 19 -1.38 -26.93 27.45
C PHE A 19 0.08 -27.34 27.65
N CYS A 20 0.52 -27.48 28.90
CA CYS A 20 1.89 -27.90 29.22
C CYS A 20 2.18 -29.33 28.74
N GLU A 21 1.25 -30.26 28.92
CA GLU A 21 1.40 -31.65 28.46
C GLU A 21 1.40 -31.75 26.93
N SER A 22 0.55 -30.98 26.26
CA SER A 22 0.53 -30.87 24.80
C SER A 22 1.84 -30.27 24.25
N ALA A 23 2.36 -29.22 24.89
CA ALA A 23 3.64 -28.62 24.52
C ALA A 23 4.81 -29.59 24.71
N SER A 24 4.80 -30.38 25.79
CA SER A 24 5.83 -31.38 26.06
C SER A 24 5.84 -32.50 25.01
N GLN A 25 4.68 -32.96 24.53
CA GLN A 25 4.60 -33.96 23.47
C GLN A 25 5.18 -33.45 22.13
N ILE A 26 4.98 -32.16 21.82
CA ILE A 26 5.53 -31.54 20.61
C ILE A 26 7.06 -31.46 20.67
N ILE A 27 7.63 -31.20 21.86
CA ILE A 27 9.09 -31.12 22.06
C ILE A 27 9.74 -32.52 21.99
N SER A 28 9.09 -33.54 22.57
CA SER A 28 9.64 -34.90 22.61
C SER A 28 9.65 -35.62 21.26
N ASN A 29 8.90 -35.15 20.26
CA ASN A 29 8.86 -35.76 18.93
C ASN A 29 9.45 -34.84 17.84
N PRO A 30 10.76 -34.96 17.53
CA PRO A 30 11.42 -34.10 16.56
C PRO A 30 10.96 -34.33 15.11
N GLU A 31 10.30 -35.45 14.79
CA GLU A 31 9.73 -35.71 13.45
C GLU A 31 8.43 -34.94 13.23
N SER A 32 7.57 -34.84 14.25
CA SER A 32 6.32 -34.04 14.19
C SER A 32 6.61 -32.54 14.05
N SER A 33 7.63 -32.04 14.75
CA SER A 33 8.03 -30.63 14.66
C SER A 33 8.47 -30.21 13.25
N LYS A 34 9.17 -31.09 12.51
CA LYS A 34 9.53 -30.84 11.10
C LYS A 34 8.31 -30.77 10.18
N GLU A 35 7.26 -31.53 10.46
CA GLU A 35 6.02 -31.50 9.66
C GLU A 35 5.20 -30.22 9.93
N ILE A 36 5.13 -29.79 11.20
CA ILE A 36 4.50 -28.52 11.58
C ILE A 36 5.28 -27.34 10.99
N LEU A 37 6.61 -27.34 11.04
CA LEU A 37 7.46 -26.32 10.40
C LEU A 37 7.38 -26.32 8.87
N ARG A 38 7.08 -27.46 8.23
CA ARG A 38 6.81 -27.51 6.78
C ARG A 38 5.44 -26.91 6.43
N LYS A 39 4.43 -27.09 7.28
CA LYS A 39 3.07 -26.53 7.09
C LYS A 39 2.99 -25.04 7.46
N CYS A 40 3.68 -24.65 8.53
CA CYS A 40 3.89 -23.25 8.91
C CYS A 40 5.19 -22.77 8.30
N LYS A 41 5.16 -22.47 6.99
CA LYS A 41 6.25 -21.72 6.35
C LYS A 41 6.25 -20.33 6.97
N VAL A 42 6.89 -20.21 8.13
CA VAL A 42 7.20 -18.94 8.77
C VAL A 42 7.98 -18.19 7.71
N LYS A 43 7.32 -17.21 7.06
CA LYS A 43 8.03 -16.19 6.31
C LYS A 43 8.91 -15.53 7.34
N THR A 44 10.14 -16.00 7.46
CA THR A 44 11.19 -15.25 8.13
C THR A 44 11.07 -13.86 7.56
N ALA A 45 10.92 -12.87 8.42
CA ALA A 45 10.75 -11.48 8.01
C ALA A 45 12.04 -11.03 7.32
N SER A 46 12.22 -11.45 6.06
CA SER A 46 13.17 -10.85 5.15
C SER A 46 12.82 -9.39 5.17
N LYS A 47 13.69 -8.57 5.76
CA LYS A 47 13.58 -7.11 5.75
C LYS A 47 13.13 -6.72 4.36
N SER A 48 11.92 -6.17 4.24
CA SER A 48 11.40 -5.80 2.94
C SER A 48 12.36 -4.76 2.38
N THR A 49 13.19 -5.17 1.43
CA THR A 49 14.26 -4.35 0.85
C THR A 49 13.71 -3.23 -0.02
N HIS A 50 12.39 -3.12 -0.13
CA HIS A 50 11.74 -2.10 -0.91
C HIS A 50 11.75 -0.77 -0.17
N HIS A 51 12.52 0.17 -0.72
CA HIS A 51 12.46 1.58 -0.34
C HIS A 51 11.05 2.13 -0.58
N LYS A 52 10.57 2.94 0.36
CA LYS A 52 9.26 3.56 0.26
C LYS A 52 9.29 4.65 -0.82
N SER A 53 8.24 4.69 -1.63
CA SER A 53 7.99 5.82 -2.54
C SER A 53 7.53 7.05 -1.76
N GLY A 54 7.67 8.25 -2.32
CA GLY A 54 7.15 9.49 -1.73
C GLY A 54 5.67 9.42 -1.39
N TYR A 55 4.86 8.76 -2.23
CA TYR A 55 3.45 8.50 -1.93
C TYR A 55 3.27 7.64 -0.68
N GLN A 56 4.11 6.61 -0.49
CA GLN A 56 4.01 5.71 0.66
C GLN A 56 4.40 6.42 1.96
N LEU A 57 5.38 7.33 1.91
CA LEU A 57 5.73 8.19 3.03
C LEU A 57 4.58 9.13 3.41
N TYR A 58 4.02 9.82 2.42
CA TYR A 58 2.84 10.66 2.62
C TYR A 58 1.67 9.87 3.18
N TYR A 59 1.40 8.69 2.62
CA TYR A 59 0.33 7.81 3.06
C TYR A 59 0.48 7.45 4.54
N ASN A 60 1.67 7.02 4.95
CA ASN A 60 1.94 6.66 6.34
C ASN A 60 1.79 7.86 7.28
N HIS A 61 2.23 9.04 6.84
CA HIS A 61 2.07 10.29 7.59
C HIS A 61 0.58 10.62 7.80
N ARG A 62 -0.22 10.66 6.72
CA ARG A 62 -1.66 10.92 6.82
C ARG A 62 -2.40 9.86 7.62
N LEU A 63 -1.96 8.61 7.51
CA LEU A 63 -2.52 7.52 8.31
C LEU A 63 -2.29 7.74 9.81
N ALA A 64 -1.12 8.23 10.20
CA ALA A 64 -0.82 8.59 11.59
C ALA A 64 -1.69 9.76 12.06
N ASP A 65 -1.84 10.81 11.24
CA ASP A 65 -2.71 11.97 11.53
C ASP A 65 -4.17 11.55 11.74
N LEU A 66 -4.68 10.65 10.90
CA LEU A 66 -6.06 10.15 11.00
C LEU A 66 -6.24 9.25 12.23
N LYS A 67 -5.26 8.40 12.55
CA LYS A 67 -5.30 7.54 13.73
C LYS A 67 -5.21 8.30 15.05
N ALA A 68 -4.58 9.48 15.04
CA ALA A 68 -4.47 10.33 16.22
C ALA A 68 -5.81 11.00 16.60
N LYS A 69 -6.80 11.02 15.70
CA LYS A 69 -8.12 11.60 15.96
C LYS A 69 -9.00 10.57 16.68
N PRO A 70 -9.49 10.85 17.90
CA PRO A 70 -10.28 9.88 18.68
C PRO A 70 -11.63 9.55 18.03
N ASP A 71 -12.19 10.47 17.25
CA ASP A 71 -13.50 10.31 16.60
C ASP A 71 -13.40 9.60 15.23
N PHE A 72 -12.19 9.19 14.82
CA PHE A 72 -11.97 8.65 13.49
C PHE A 72 -12.11 7.13 13.45
N THR A 73 -13.19 6.64 12.85
CA THR A 73 -13.37 5.20 12.57
C THR A 73 -12.43 4.75 11.46
N PHE A 74 -11.49 3.88 11.80
CA PHE A 74 -10.50 3.37 10.85
C PHE A 74 -11.09 2.33 9.87
N GLU A 75 -11.71 2.81 8.79
CA GLU A 75 -12.09 1.95 7.67
C GLU A 75 -10.94 1.86 6.66
N MET A 76 -10.27 0.71 6.58
CA MET A 76 -9.09 0.51 5.73
C MET A 76 -9.34 0.85 4.25
N GLY A 77 -10.52 0.52 3.71
CA GLY A 77 -10.88 0.81 2.33
C GLY A 77 -11.25 2.29 2.08
N GLY A 78 -11.89 2.95 3.05
CA GLY A 78 -12.29 4.35 2.96
C GLY A 78 -11.10 5.30 3.11
N THR A 79 -10.28 5.08 4.15
CA THR A 79 -9.02 5.80 4.41
C THR A 79 -8.10 5.81 3.20
N SER A 80 -7.86 4.64 2.60
CA SER A 80 -6.95 4.54 1.45
C SER A 80 -7.43 5.34 0.24
N LYS A 81 -8.73 5.31 -0.05
CA LYS A 81 -9.33 6.14 -1.13
C LYS A 81 -9.21 7.63 -0.84
N LEU A 82 -9.47 8.04 0.40
CA LEU A 82 -9.35 9.44 0.83
C LEU A 82 -7.93 9.97 0.64
N ILE A 83 -6.93 9.25 1.16
CA ILE A 83 -5.52 9.64 1.05
C ILE A 83 -5.06 9.65 -0.41
N SER A 84 -5.51 8.67 -1.22
CA SER A 84 -5.20 8.63 -2.66
C SER A 84 -5.76 9.83 -3.42
N ALA A 85 -6.96 10.29 -3.06
CA ALA A 85 -7.58 11.48 -3.65
C ALA A 85 -6.85 12.76 -3.21
N GLU A 86 -6.52 12.86 -1.93
CA GLU A 86 -5.76 13.98 -1.37
C GLU A 86 -4.39 14.12 -2.05
N TRP A 87 -3.66 13.01 -2.22
CA TRP A 87 -2.37 13.03 -2.91
C TRP A 87 -2.46 13.56 -4.35
N LYS A 88 -3.52 13.23 -5.08
CA LYS A 88 -3.75 13.74 -6.45
C LYS A 88 -4.09 15.23 -6.48
N ASN A 89 -4.66 15.75 -5.41
CA ASN A 89 -5.03 17.15 -5.27
C ASN A 89 -3.90 18.02 -4.71
N LEU A 90 -2.85 17.43 -4.13
CA LEU A 90 -1.66 18.16 -3.71
C LEU A 90 -1.00 18.85 -4.90
N SER A 91 -0.42 20.02 -4.64
CA SER A 91 0.41 20.72 -5.61
C SER A 91 1.63 19.87 -6.02
N LYS A 92 2.17 20.13 -7.21
CA LYS A 92 3.37 19.41 -7.68
C LYS A 92 4.56 19.67 -6.75
N ASP A 93 4.67 20.88 -6.22
CA ASP A 93 5.73 21.30 -5.31
C ASP A 93 5.69 20.50 -4.00
N GLU A 94 4.50 20.32 -3.41
CA GLU A 94 4.34 19.48 -2.21
C GLU A 94 4.65 18.02 -2.49
N GLN A 95 4.17 17.49 -3.63
CA GLN A 95 4.51 16.11 -4.02
C GLN A 95 6.02 15.92 -4.22
N GLU A 96 6.72 16.94 -4.72
CA GLU A 96 8.16 16.93 -4.89
C GLU A 96 8.89 16.87 -3.54
N VAL A 97 8.46 17.63 -2.54
CA VAL A 97 9.00 17.53 -1.16
C VAL A 97 8.95 16.09 -0.63
N TRP A 98 7.83 15.38 -0.85
CA TRP A 98 7.71 13.98 -0.43
C TRP A 98 8.56 13.02 -1.26
N LYS A 99 8.76 13.29 -2.56
CA LYS A 99 9.67 12.52 -3.41
C LYS A 99 11.13 12.72 -2.98
N SER A 100 11.55 13.96 -2.69
CA SER A 100 12.89 14.25 -2.19
C SER A 100 13.17 13.55 -0.87
N ARG A 101 12.22 13.53 0.07
CA ARG A 101 12.33 12.75 1.33
C ARG A 101 12.49 11.25 1.08
N ALA A 102 11.76 10.68 0.12
CA ALA A 102 11.90 9.26 -0.22
C ALA A 102 13.27 8.94 -0.83
N GLU A 103 13.83 9.85 -1.63
CA GLU A 103 15.18 9.71 -2.16
C GLU A 103 16.26 9.79 -1.07
N GLU A 104 16.06 10.65 -0.06
CA GLU A 104 16.93 10.75 1.10
C GLU A 104 16.90 9.46 1.94
N GLU A 105 15.72 8.93 2.29
CA GLU A 105 15.58 7.66 3.01
C GLU A 105 16.20 6.50 2.22
N LYS A 106 16.08 6.51 0.87
CA LYS A 106 16.75 5.54 0.00
C LYS A 106 18.27 5.63 0.09
N LYS A 107 18.83 6.85 0.05
CA LYS A 107 20.28 7.09 0.16
C LYS A 107 20.81 6.67 1.52
N GLU A 108 20.13 7.04 2.60
CA GLU A 108 20.49 6.66 3.97
C GLU A 108 20.48 5.13 4.14
N ASN A 109 19.40 4.47 3.70
CA ASN A 109 19.27 3.02 3.87
C ASN A 109 20.31 2.25 3.04
N SER A 110 20.67 2.77 1.85
CA SER A 110 21.75 2.20 1.03
C SER A 110 23.14 2.37 1.66
N LYS A 111 23.32 3.37 2.53
CA LYS A 111 24.58 3.63 3.25
C LYS A 111 24.70 2.77 4.51
N SER A 112 23.57 2.40 5.12
CA SER A 112 23.52 1.60 6.35
C SER A 112 23.51 0.08 6.16
N GLU A 113 23.37 -0.43 4.93
CA GLU A 113 23.64 -1.84 4.63
C GLU A 113 25.07 -2.02 4.09
N PRO A 114 26.06 -2.29 4.96
CA PRO A 114 27.40 -2.65 4.49
C PRO A 114 27.33 -4.03 3.85
N ALA A 115 27.28 -4.09 2.51
CA ALA A 115 27.69 -5.20 1.64
C ALA A 115 27.55 -6.62 2.25
N SER A 116 26.41 -6.90 2.88
CA SER A 116 26.13 -8.18 3.50
C SER A 116 25.75 -9.16 2.40
N ILE A 117 26.80 -9.60 1.70
CA ILE A 117 26.92 -10.84 0.93
C ILE A 117 25.67 -11.09 0.10
N ALA A 118 25.62 -10.45 -1.07
CA ALA A 118 24.84 -10.94 -2.19
C ALA A 118 25.30 -12.37 -2.49
N THR A 119 24.67 -13.38 -1.88
CA THR A 119 24.67 -14.72 -2.46
C THR A 119 23.79 -14.64 -3.70
N PRO A 120 24.35 -14.79 -4.92
CA PRO A 120 23.54 -14.85 -6.12
C PRO A 120 22.70 -16.13 -6.07
N SER A 121 21.47 -16.02 -5.57
CA SER A 121 20.49 -17.09 -5.67
C SER A 121 20.11 -17.21 -7.15
N LYS A 122 20.81 -18.10 -7.86
CA LYS A 122 20.51 -18.58 -9.21
C LYS A 122 19.09 -19.18 -9.25
N ASN A 123 18.05 -18.36 -9.33
CA ASN A 123 16.81 -18.79 -9.94
C ASN A 123 16.90 -18.53 -11.44
N LYS A 124 17.44 -19.54 -12.13
CA LYS A 124 17.31 -19.76 -13.57
C LYS A 124 15.82 -19.70 -13.93
N HIS A 125 15.40 -18.58 -14.49
CA HIS A 125 14.35 -18.54 -15.51
C HIS A 125 14.81 -17.49 -16.54
N SER A 126 15.78 -17.90 -17.37
CA SER A 126 15.85 -17.46 -18.76
C SER A 126 14.64 -18.10 -19.47
N ASP A 127 13.85 -17.37 -20.25
CA ASP A 127 14.18 -16.87 -21.60
C ASP A 127 13.32 -15.60 -21.85
N SER A 128 13.92 -14.47 -22.27
CA SER A 128 14.10 -14.05 -23.69
C SER A 128 12.77 -13.51 -24.28
N GLU A 129 12.63 -12.30 -24.86
CA GLU A 129 13.57 -11.45 -25.60
C GLU A 129 13.20 -9.95 -25.50
N GLU A 130 14.27 -9.17 -25.40
CA GLU A 130 14.65 -7.93 -26.10
C GLU A 130 13.69 -7.17 -27.05
N SER A 131 13.92 -5.84 -27.04
CA SER A 131 13.54 -4.75 -27.96
C SER A 131 12.44 -3.84 -27.39
N GLY A 132 12.56 -2.51 -27.37
CA GLY A 132 13.54 -1.58 -27.91
C GLY A 132 12.84 -0.21 -27.97
N ALA A 133 13.58 0.87 -27.71
CA ALA A 133 13.35 2.25 -28.15
C ALA A 133 11.97 2.95 -27.92
N SER A 134 12.03 4.06 -27.17
CA SER A 134 11.56 5.40 -27.59
C SER A 134 10.23 5.53 -28.33
N SER A 135 9.21 6.13 -27.69
CA SER A 135 8.36 7.13 -28.36
C SER A 135 7.41 7.82 -27.36
N GLU A 136 7.50 9.15 -27.26
CA GLU A 136 6.31 9.98 -27.10
C GLU A 136 5.32 9.64 -28.24
N SER A 137 4.05 9.41 -27.91
CA SER A 137 2.96 9.59 -28.87
C SER A 137 1.62 9.53 -28.16
N ASP A 138 1.01 10.70 -28.04
CA ASP A 138 -0.42 10.92 -28.12
C ASP A 138 -1.02 10.10 -29.29
N GLY A 139 -2.11 9.35 -29.07
CA GLY A 139 -2.54 8.36 -30.05
C GLY A 139 -3.80 7.57 -29.69
N GLU A 140 -4.94 8.24 -29.76
CA GLU A 140 -6.26 7.64 -29.94
C GLU A 140 -6.33 6.81 -31.25
N LYS A 141 -6.60 5.48 -31.19
CA LYS A 141 -7.50 4.76 -32.15
C LYS A 141 -7.64 3.24 -31.94
N LYS A 142 -8.93 2.85 -31.92
CA LYS A 142 -9.58 1.57 -32.28
C LYS A 142 -8.79 0.54 -33.13
N HIS A 143 -8.88 -0.76 -32.76
CA HIS A 143 -9.25 -1.92 -33.61
C HIS A 143 -9.21 -3.22 -32.78
N LYS A 144 -10.33 -3.88 -32.41
CA LYS A 144 -11.15 -4.85 -33.18
C LYS A 144 -10.36 -5.97 -33.87
N ARG A 145 -10.27 -7.16 -33.23
CA ARG A 145 -10.18 -8.53 -33.83
C ARG A 145 -10.45 -9.55 -32.71
N LYS A 146 -11.69 -10.05 -32.59
CA LYS A 146 -12.16 -11.35 -33.13
C LYS A 146 -11.23 -12.52 -32.79
N ARG A 147 -11.63 -13.35 -31.82
CA ARG A 147 -11.41 -14.79 -31.92
C ARG A 147 -12.61 -15.56 -31.38
N ASP A 148 -13.41 -15.99 -32.34
CA ASP A 148 -14.42 -17.02 -32.23
C ASP A 148 -13.82 -18.32 -31.68
N LYS A 149 -14.41 -18.89 -30.62
CA LYS A 149 -14.59 -20.35 -30.50
C LYS A 149 -15.72 -20.71 -29.53
N LYS A 150 -16.92 -20.53 -30.08
CA LYS A 150 -18.12 -21.39 -29.98
C LYS A 150 -17.80 -22.84 -29.59
N LYS A 151 -18.33 -23.33 -28.46
CA LYS A 151 -19.07 -24.61 -28.41
C LYS A 151 -19.83 -24.82 -27.09
N ASP A 152 -21.14 -24.57 -27.17
CA ASP A 152 -22.24 -25.42 -26.69
C ASP A 152 -22.20 -26.00 -25.27
N LYS A 153 -23.07 -25.49 -24.38
CA LYS A 153 -24.25 -26.27 -23.90
C LYS A 153 -25.19 -25.47 -22.99
N LYS A 154 -26.47 -25.49 -23.39
CA LYS A 154 -27.71 -25.37 -22.60
C LYS A 154 -27.91 -24.08 -21.78
N LYS A 155 -28.76 -23.13 -22.19
CA LYS A 155 -30.23 -23.18 -22.44
C LYS A 155 -31.07 -23.48 -21.19
N SER A 156 -31.45 -22.42 -20.47
CA SER A 156 -32.79 -22.19 -19.90
C SER A 156 -32.83 -20.75 -19.39
N LYS A 157 -33.47 -19.82 -20.12
CA LYS A 157 -34.90 -19.46 -20.05
C LYS A 157 -35.29 -18.75 -18.74
N SER A 158 -35.40 -17.43 -18.80
CA SER A 158 -36.56 -16.61 -18.38
C SER A 158 -36.06 -15.17 -18.17
N ASP A 159 -36.28 -14.25 -19.10
CA ASP A 159 -37.51 -13.48 -19.27
C ASP A 159 -38.04 -12.83 -17.98
N LYS A 160 -37.49 -11.64 -17.66
CA LYS A 160 -38.24 -10.53 -17.02
C LYS A 160 -37.43 -9.24 -17.24
N LYS A 161 -37.71 -8.45 -18.28
CA LYS A 161 -38.82 -7.51 -18.44
C LYS A 161 -38.88 -6.47 -17.31
N SER A 162 -38.20 -5.34 -17.50
CA SER A 162 -38.69 -3.95 -17.31
C SER A 162 -37.46 -3.02 -17.36
N LYS A 163 -37.26 -2.20 -18.41
CA LYS A 163 -37.93 -0.91 -18.68
C LYS A 163 -38.09 -0.05 -17.42
N LYS A 164 -37.09 0.79 -17.13
CA LYS A 164 -37.25 2.10 -16.46
C LYS A 164 -36.08 3.00 -16.91
N SER A 165 -36.16 3.57 -18.12
CA SER A 165 -36.65 4.92 -18.39
C SER A 165 -35.92 6.02 -17.62
N ARG A 166 -35.21 6.88 -18.40
CA ARG A 166 -35.21 8.36 -18.31
C ARG A 166 -34.61 8.95 -17.02
N LYS A 167 -33.95 10.10 -16.95
CA LYS A 167 -33.62 11.20 -17.87
C LYS A 167 -33.11 12.31 -16.95
N SER A 168 -31.97 12.92 -17.26
CA SER A 168 -31.50 14.29 -16.89
C SER A 168 -29.97 14.24 -16.85
N LYS A 169 -29.20 14.75 -17.81
CA LYS A 169 -29.14 16.13 -18.35
C LYS A 169 -29.21 17.16 -17.24
N ASN A 170 -28.04 17.63 -16.80
CA ASN A 170 -27.83 18.99 -16.33
C ASN A 170 -26.49 19.48 -16.88
N GLU A 171 -26.62 20.22 -17.98
CA GLU A 171 -25.71 21.30 -18.33
C GLU A 171 -26.14 22.49 -17.47
N SER A 172 -25.20 23.11 -16.78
CA SER A 172 -25.30 24.52 -16.40
C SER A 172 -23.91 25.09 -16.45
N GLU A 173 -23.67 25.83 -17.53
CA GLU A 173 -22.66 26.86 -17.68
C GLU A 173 -22.84 27.97 -16.61
N SER A 174 -21.91 28.93 -16.64
CA SER A 174 -21.91 30.24 -15.97
C SER A 174 -21.14 30.28 -14.65
N SER A 175 -20.32 31.28 -14.35
CA SER A 175 -19.53 32.31 -15.05
C SER A 175 -18.84 33.09 -13.92
N GLY A 176 -17.83 33.90 -14.26
CA GLY A 176 -17.29 34.96 -13.38
C GLY A 176 -16.01 34.57 -12.66
N SER A 177 -14.87 35.15 -13.06
CA SER A 177 -14.26 36.34 -12.43
C SER A 177 -13.62 35.94 -11.08
N ASP A 178 -12.32 36.11 -10.83
CA ASP A 178 -11.61 37.37 -10.95
C ASP A 178 -10.09 37.15 -10.93
N LYS A 179 -9.39 38.10 -11.52
CA LYS A 179 -7.95 38.23 -11.46
C LYS A 179 -7.57 38.74 -10.07
N SER A 180 -6.59 38.10 -9.44
CA SER A 180 -5.74 38.81 -8.49
C SER A 180 -4.31 38.35 -8.69
N ASP A 181 -3.59 39.14 -9.49
CA ASP A 181 -2.17 39.37 -9.34
C ASP A 181 -1.83 39.57 -7.86
N THR A 182 -1.06 38.65 -7.30
CA THR A 182 -0.22 38.96 -6.15
C THR A 182 1.22 38.75 -6.57
N GLU A 183 1.76 39.80 -7.19
CA GLU A 183 3.17 40.12 -7.04
C GLU A 183 3.50 40.11 -5.54
N SER A 184 4.34 39.18 -5.12
CA SER A 184 5.04 39.29 -3.84
C SER A 184 6.52 39.16 -4.12
N ASP A 185 7.05 40.32 -4.48
CA ASP A 185 8.45 40.68 -4.43
C ASP A 185 9.00 40.40 -3.01
N HIS A 186 9.77 39.33 -2.88
CA HIS A 186 10.61 39.09 -1.72
C HIS A 186 12.08 39.12 -2.13
N SER A 187 12.53 40.35 -2.39
CA SER A 187 13.68 40.98 -1.75
C SER A 187 14.89 40.06 -1.47
N SER A 188 15.87 40.19 -2.36
CA SER A 188 17.22 39.66 -2.23
C SER A 188 17.92 40.18 -0.96
N GLY A 189 17.87 39.39 0.11
CA GLY A 189 18.62 39.62 1.35
C GLY A 189 20.11 39.23 1.24
N ARG A 190 20.91 40.07 0.59
CA ARG A 190 22.38 39.98 0.54
C ARG A 190 22.98 40.37 1.91
N LYS A 191 23.30 39.42 2.80
CA LYS A 191 24.08 39.71 4.03
C LYS A 191 25.55 39.31 3.91
N LYS A 192 26.37 40.30 4.29
CA LYS A 192 27.81 40.45 4.08
C LYS A 192 28.63 39.43 4.89
N LYS A 193 29.70 38.90 4.27
CA LYS A 193 30.88 38.35 4.95
C LYS A 193 31.46 39.44 5.87
N LYS A 194 31.53 39.19 7.18
CA LYS A 194 32.52 39.80 8.06
C LYS A 194 33.69 38.83 8.16
N LYS A 195 34.83 39.28 7.64
CA LYS A 195 36.16 38.73 7.88
C LYS A 195 36.70 39.53 9.07
N SER A 196 37.10 38.84 10.14
CA SER A 196 37.83 39.44 11.26
C SER A 196 39.14 38.68 11.34
N ASP A 197 40.23 39.45 11.41
CA ASP A 197 41.62 39.05 11.67
C ASP A 197 41.79 38.05 12.83
#